data_AF-A0A380DI63-F1
#
_entry.id   AF-A0A380DI63-F1
#
_cell.length_a   1.000
_cell.length_b   1.000
_cell.length_c   1.000
_cell.angle_alpha   90.00
_cell.angle_beta   90.00
_cell.angle_gamma   90.00
#
_symmetry.space_group_name_H-M   'P 1'
#
loop_
_entity.id
_entity.type
_entity.pdbx_description
1 polymer ?
#
loop_
_entity_poly.entity_id
_entity_poly.type
_entity_poly.pdbx_seq_one_letter_code
_entity_poly.pdbx_strand_id
1 'polypeptide(L)'
;MAPYHRRYWYRTVVALLIILTFAKLAQFANDVILSMLPQAATTAIALPVSAGIGGIKELTSLAVILNGVIIYALGNKFLKLFRITNPIARGLALGTSGHTLGVAPAKELGPVEESMASIALVLVGVVVVAVVPVFVAIFF
;
A
#
# COMPACT_ATOMS: atom_id res chain seq x y z
N MET A 1 -14.56 22.57 17.93
CA MET A 1 -13.20 22.01 17.74
C MET A 1 -13.16 20.65 18.43
N ALA A 2 -13.11 19.55 17.66
CA ALA A 2 -13.36 18.18 18.15
C ALA A 2 -12.06 17.38 18.35
N PRO A 3 -11.94 16.54 19.40
CA PRO A 3 -10.72 15.82 19.73
C PRO A 3 -10.66 14.47 19.01
N TYR A 4 -10.31 14.44 17.71
CA TYR A 4 -10.28 13.20 16.93
C TYR A 4 -8.87 12.67 16.59
N HIS A 5 -7.80 13.42 16.91
CA HIS A 5 -6.46 13.18 16.34
C HIS A 5 -5.58 12.14 17.07
N ARG A 6 -5.86 11.79 18.33
CA ARG A 6 -5.01 10.84 19.11
C ARG A 6 -5.27 9.36 18.83
N ARG A 7 -6.36 9.02 18.13
CA ARG A 7 -6.88 7.64 18.03
C ARG A 7 -6.37 6.84 16.82
N TYR A 8 -5.46 7.39 16.01
CA TYR A 8 -4.97 6.71 14.80
C TYR A 8 -3.65 5.95 14.98
N TRP A 9 -2.77 6.41 15.87
CA TRP A 9 -1.43 5.87 16.06
C TRP A 9 -1.40 4.41 16.53
N TYR A 10 -2.31 4.01 17.45
CA TYR A 10 -2.34 2.63 17.94
C TYR A 10 -2.76 1.63 16.85
N ARG A 11 -3.53 2.06 15.84
CA ARG A 11 -4.04 1.17 14.78
C ARG A 11 -2.92 0.74 13.84
N THR A 12 -2.02 1.65 13.51
CA THR A 12 -0.85 1.35 12.66
C THR A 12 0.11 0.41 13.37
N VAL A 13 0.36 0.63 14.66
CA VAL A 13 1.20 -0.25 15.49
C VAL A 13 0.62 -1.66 15.59
N VAL A 14 -0.70 -1.78 15.79
CA VAL A 14 -1.39 -3.08 15.82
C VAL A 14 -1.34 -3.80 14.47
N ALA A 15 -1.52 -3.08 13.35
CA ALA A 15 -1.41 -3.68 12.02
C ALA A 15 0.00 -4.22 11.75
N LEU A 16 1.05 -3.46 12.12
CA LEU A 16 2.43 -3.89 11.98
C LEU A 16 2.73 -5.14 12.84
N LEU A 17 2.24 -5.18 14.08
CA LEU A 17 2.40 -6.34 14.96
C LEU A 17 1.72 -7.59 14.40
N ILE A 18 0.50 -7.47 13.86
CA ILE A 18 -0.22 -8.60 13.25
C ILE A 18 0.56 -9.16 12.06
N ILE A 19 1.07 -8.30 11.17
CA ILE A 19 1.85 -8.72 10.00
C ILE A 19 3.14 -9.44 10.43
N LEU A 20 3.86 -8.90 11.42
CA LEU A 20 5.12 -9.45 11.91
C LEU A 20 4.93 -10.82 12.58
N THR A 21 3.85 -10.96 13.35
CA THR A 21 3.51 -12.22 14.04
C THR A 21 3.10 -13.29 13.03
N PHE A 22 2.29 -12.93 12.03
CA PHE A 22 1.87 -13.86 10.98
C PHE A 22 3.02 -14.29 10.07
N ALA A 23 3.92 -13.37 9.70
CA ALA A 23 5.08 -13.67 8.88
C ALA A 23 6.09 -14.60 9.58
N LYS A 24 6.33 -14.40 10.88
CA LYS A 24 7.18 -15.31 11.68
C LYS A 24 6.54 -16.68 11.89
N LEU A 25 5.23 -16.73 12.12
CA LEU A 25 4.47 -17.99 12.21
C LEU A 25 4.48 -18.79 10.90
N ALA A 26 4.53 -18.11 9.76
CA ALA A 26 4.58 -18.74 8.44
C ALA A 26 5.97 -19.26 8.03
N GLN A 27 7.02 -19.03 8.83
CA GLN A 27 8.41 -19.46 8.56
C GLN A 27 8.93 -19.13 7.15
N PHE A 28 8.59 -17.95 6.61
CA PHE A 28 9.10 -17.55 5.30
C PHE A 28 10.60 -17.25 5.34
N ALA A 29 11.30 -17.65 4.27
CA ALA A 29 12.70 -17.26 4.05
C ALA A 29 12.82 -15.73 3.99
N ASN A 30 13.91 -15.19 4.53
CA ASN A 30 14.14 -13.74 4.60
C ASN A 30 14.00 -13.08 3.22
N ASP A 31 14.47 -13.75 2.18
CA ASP A 31 14.45 -13.31 0.78
C ASP A 31 13.00 -13.10 0.30
N VAL A 32 12.08 -13.97 0.72
CA VAL A 32 10.64 -13.86 0.43
C VAL A 32 10.03 -12.68 1.19
N ILE A 33 10.39 -12.50 2.47
CA ILE A 33 9.90 -11.38 3.28
C ILE A 33 10.35 -10.05 2.66
N LEU A 34 11.64 -9.94 2.32
CA LEU A 34 12.24 -8.76 1.69
C LEU A 34 11.56 -8.42 0.36
N SER A 35 11.19 -9.44 -0.43
CA SER A 35 10.43 -9.26 -1.69
C SER A 35 9.02 -8.69 -1.47
N MET A 36 8.40 -8.97 -0.32
CA MET A 36 7.05 -8.53 -0.02
C MET A 36 6.99 -7.12 0.60
N LEU A 37 8.10 -6.60 1.15
CA LEU A 37 8.12 -5.29 1.80
C LEU A 37 7.77 -4.11 0.86
N PRO A 38 8.32 -4.02 -0.36
CA PRO A 38 8.03 -2.89 -1.24
C PRO A 38 6.74 -3.07 -2.05
N GLN A 39 5.95 -4.13 -1.83
CA GLN A 39 4.75 -4.46 -2.62
C GLN A 39 3.65 -3.40 -2.59
N ALA A 40 3.75 -2.40 -1.69
CA ALA A 40 2.81 -1.30 -1.57
C ALA A 40 3.04 -0.19 -2.62
N ALA A 41 4.21 -0.18 -3.28
CA ALA A 41 4.56 0.79 -4.31
C ALA A 41 4.38 0.24 -5.72
N THR A 42 4.29 1.13 -6.70
CA THR A 42 4.20 0.75 -8.13
C THR A 42 5.35 -0.14 -8.55
N THR A 43 5.14 -0.98 -9.56
CA THR A 43 6.17 -1.91 -10.08
C THR A 43 7.49 -1.19 -10.40
N ALA A 44 7.41 0.02 -10.94
CA ALA A 44 8.57 0.86 -11.25
C ALA A 44 9.39 1.25 -10.02
N ILE A 45 8.76 1.36 -8.85
CA ILE A 45 9.40 1.69 -7.57
C ILE A 45 9.78 0.41 -6.80
N ALA A 46 8.89 -0.58 -6.77
CA ALA A 46 9.02 -1.76 -5.94
C ALA A 46 10.16 -2.68 -6.39
N LEU A 47 10.36 -2.87 -7.70
CA LEU A 47 11.39 -3.78 -8.21
C LEU A 47 12.82 -3.29 -7.91
N PRO A 48 13.17 -2.01 -8.13
CA PRO A 48 14.47 -1.50 -7.71
C PRO A 48 14.69 -1.57 -6.19
N VAL A 49 13.66 -1.23 -5.39
CA VAL A 49 13.76 -1.28 -3.93
C VAL A 49 13.98 -2.72 -3.45
N SER A 50 13.19 -3.69 -3.93
CA SER A 50 13.35 -5.10 -3.60
C SER A 50 14.76 -5.59 -3.93
N ALA A 51 15.27 -5.25 -5.11
CA ALA A 51 16.61 -5.65 -5.52
C ALA A 51 17.69 -5.06 -4.61
N GLY A 52 17.52 -3.81 -4.20
CA GLY A 52 18.46 -3.11 -3.31
C GLY A 52 18.50 -3.67 -1.89
N ILE A 53 17.43 -4.33 -1.44
CA ILE A 53 17.33 -4.93 -0.10
C ILE A 53 17.55 -6.46 -0.10
N GLY A 54 17.93 -7.06 -1.22
CA GLY A 54 18.19 -8.51 -1.32
C GLY A 54 16.94 -9.39 -1.54
N GLY A 55 15.82 -8.81 -1.96
CA GLY A 55 14.60 -9.53 -2.34
C GLY A 55 14.61 -10.04 -3.79
N ILE A 56 13.72 -10.99 -4.08
CA ILE A 56 13.47 -11.62 -5.37
C ILE A 56 12.49 -10.74 -6.18
N LYS A 57 12.95 -10.21 -7.31
CA LYS A 57 12.18 -9.30 -8.17
C LYS A 57 10.92 -9.95 -8.72
N GLU A 58 10.99 -11.23 -9.04
CA GLU A 58 9.90 -12.02 -9.62
C GLU A 58 8.73 -12.18 -8.64
N LEU A 59 9.03 -12.38 -7.34
CA LEU A 59 8.01 -12.42 -6.30
C LEU A 59 7.41 -11.03 -6.06
N THR A 60 8.25 -10.01 -6.09
CA THR A 60 7.80 -8.61 -5.93
C THR A 60 6.84 -8.21 -7.05
N SER A 61 7.16 -8.54 -8.31
CA SER A 61 6.29 -8.21 -9.45
C SER A 61 4.93 -8.90 -9.34
N LEU A 62 4.93 -10.19 -8.96
CA LEU A 62 3.71 -10.95 -8.74
C LEU A 62 2.83 -10.31 -7.65
N ALA A 63 3.41 -9.98 -6.50
CA ALA A 63 2.69 -9.36 -5.39
C ALA A 63 2.07 -8.01 -5.77
N VAL A 64 2.84 -7.15 -6.44
CA VAL A 64 2.38 -5.83 -6.90
C VAL A 64 1.22 -5.96 -7.90
N ILE A 65 1.32 -6.87 -8.88
CA ILE A 65 0.27 -7.09 -9.88
C ILE A 65 -0.99 -7.65 -9.22
N LEU A 66 -0.86 -8.69 -8.39
CA LEU A 66 -2.01 -9.30 -7.71
C LEU A 66 -2.75 -8.29 -6.84
N ASN A 67 -2.01 -7.53 -6.02
CA ASN A 67 -2.60 -6.49 -5.19
C ASN A 67 -3.33 -5.44 -6.05
N GLY A 68 -2.68 -4.96 -7.11
CA GLY A 68 -3.27 -3.98 -8.03
C GLY A 68 -4.57 -4.47 -8.69
N VAL A 69 -4.62 -5.73 -9.14
CA VAL A 69 -5.82 -6.32 -9.75
C VAL A 69 -6.95 -6.48 -8.72
N ILE A 70 -6.64 -6.93 -7.50
CA ILE A 70 -7.62 -7.08 -6.43
C ILE A 70 -8.27 -5.72 -6.10
N ILE A 71 -7.46 -4.67 -5.99
CA ILE A 71 -7.94 -3.32 -5.68
C ILE A 71 -8.74 -2.74 -6.83
N TYR A 72 -8.30 -2.95 -8.08
CA TYR A 72 -9.06 -2.54 -9.25
C TYR A 72 -10.46 -3.18 -9.26
N ALA A 73 -10.54 -4.48 -8.99
CA ALA A 73 -11.81 -5.23 -9.01
C ALA A 73 -12.73 -4.93 -7.82
N LEU A 74 -12.16 -4.67 -6.63
CA LEU A 74 -12.91 -4.55 -5.38
C LEU A 74 -13.02 -3.12 -4.84
N GLY A 75 -12.19 -2.18 -5.27
CA GLY A 75 -12.08 -0.84 -4.68
C GLY A 75 -13.41 -0.10 -4.66
N ASN A 76 -14.10 -0.01 -5.79
CA ASN A 76 -15.42 0.61 -5.86
C ASN A 76 -16.49 -0.14 -5.06
N LYS A 77 -16.40 -1.47 -4.97
CA LYS A 77 -17.32 -2.27 -4.14
C LYS A 77 -17.12 -1.96 -2.66
N PHE A 78 -15.88 -1.85 -2.20
CA PHE A 78 -15.57 -1.46 -0.82
C PHE A 78 -16.02 -0.04 -0.49
N LEU A 79 -15.81 0.93 -1.39
CA LEU A 79 -16.30 2.30 -1.18
C LEU A 79 -17.83 2.34 -0.98
N LYS A 80 -18.58 1.56 -1.79
CA LYS A 80 -20.03 1.43 -1.67
C LYS A 80 -20.44 0.71 -0.38
N LEU A 81 -19.76 -0.38 -0.04
CA LEU A 81 -20.03 -1.17 1.16
C LEU A 81 -19.86 -0.32 2.43
N PHE A 82 -18.80 0.49 2.50
CA PHE A 82 -18.52 1.38 3.63
C PHE A 82 -19.21 2.74 3.53
N ARG A 83 -20.06 2.96 2.52
CA ARG A 83 -20.83 4.19 2.30
C ARG A 83 -19.96 5.45 2.30
N ILE A 84 -18.76 5.37 1.70
CA ILE A 84 -17.85 6.52 1.60
C ILE A 84 -18.35 7.42 0.47
N THR A 85 -18.94 8.55 0.83
CA THR A 85 -19.55 9.51 -0.12
C THR A 85 -18.66 10.71 -0.40
N ASN A 86 -17.71 11.03 0.48
CA ASN A 86 -16.84 12.19 0.30
C ASN A 86 -15.81 11.92 -0.83
N PRO A 87 -15.75 12.76 -1.88
CA PRO A 87 -14.90 12.54 -3.06
C PRO A 87 -13.40 12.52 -2.71
N ILE A 88 -12.97 13.35 -1.76
CA ILE A 88 -11.57 13.35 -1.29
C ILE A 88 -11.25 12.04 -0.59
N ALA A 89 -12.13 11.59 0.31
CA ALA A 89 -11.92 10.33 1.02
C ALA A 89 -11.90 9.12 0.09
N ARG A 90 -12.74 9.11 -0.96
CA ARG A 90 -12.76 8.05 -1.98
C ARG A 90 -11.46 8.03 -2.78
N GLY A 91 -11.01 9.18 -3.27
CA GLY A 91 -9.76 9.30 -4.01
C GLY A 91 -8.56 8.87 -3.16
N LEU A 92 -8.45 9.37 -1.93
CA LEU A 92 -7.39 8.97 -1.00
C LEU A 92 -7.43 7.47 -0.69
N ALA A 93 -8.61 6.89 -0.44
CA ALA A 93 -8.73 5.46 -0.17
C ALA A 93 -8.28 4.61 -1.37
N LEU A 94 -8.69 4.98 -2.58
CA LEU A 94 -8.31 4.27 -3.80
C LEU A 94 -6.82 4.42 -4.12
N GLY A 95 -6.26 5.63 -3.98
CA GLY A 95 -4.85 5.89 -4.28
C GLY A 95 -3.86 5.42 -3.22
N THR A 96 -4.27 5.34 -1.94
CA THR A 96 -3.42 4.76 -0.88
C THR A 96 -3.45 3.23 -0.90
N SER A 97 -4.59 2.63 -1.25
CA SER A 97 -4.71 1.17 -1.34
C SER A 97 -4.04 0.65 -2.61
N GLY A 98 -4.35 1.26 -3.76
CA GLY A 98 -3.80 0.88 -5.04
C GLY A 98 -2.88 1.95 -5.57
N HIS A 99 -1.62 1.55 -5.77
CA HIS A 99 -0.97 1.44 -7.08
C HIS A 99 -1.69 2.10 -8.27
N THR A 100 -1.00 2.31 -9.39
CA THR A 100 -1.61 2.89 -10.61
C THR A 100 -2.97 2.28 -11.01
N LEU A 101 -3.16 0.98 -10.77
CA LEU A 101 -4.43 0.26 -10.99
C LEU A 101 -5.58 0.68 -10.04
N GLY A 102 -5.30 1.17 -8.83
CA GLY A 102 -6.30 1.72 -7.91
C GLY A 102 -6.78 3.13 -8.29
N VAL A 103 -5.98 3.89 -9.04
CA VAL A 103 -6.38 5.20 -9.57
C VAL A 103 -7.38 5.05 -10.74
N ALA A 104 -7.33 3.94 -11.47
CA ALA A 104 -8.23 3.67 -12.60
C ALA A 104 -9.73 3.77 -12.23
N PRO A 105 -10.23 3.12 -11.16
CA PRO A 105 -11.63 3.29 -10.74
C PRO A 105 -11.92 4.70 -10.21
N ALA A 106 -10.92 5.43 -9.68
CA ALA A 106 -11.11 6.82 -9.22
C ALA A 106 -11.41 7.77 -10.38
N LYS A 107 -10.80 7.53 -11.55
CA LYS A 107 -11.05 8.28 -12.79
C LYS A 107 -12.51 8.22 -13.24
N GLU A 108 -13.18 7.09 -13.05
CA GLU A 108 -14.59 6.92 -13.37
C GLU A 108 -15.53 7.64 -12.38
N LEU A 109 -15.04 7.99 -11.19
CA LEU A 109 -15.84 8.62 -10.13
C LEU A 109 -15.92 10.13 -10.26
N GLY A 110 -14.82 10.76 -10.67
CA GLY A 110 -14.75 12.20 -10.83
C GLY A 110 -13.33 12.76 -10.83
N PRO A 111 -13.16 14.01 -11.30
CA PRO A 111 -11.85 14.66 -11.38
C PRO A 111 -11.21 14.89 -9.99
N VAL A 112 -12.02 15.06 -8.95
CA VAL A 112 -11.53 15.24 -7.57
C VAL A 112 -10.97 13.92 -7.05
N GLU A 113 -11.69 12.81 -7.21
CA GLU A 113 -11.26 11.47 -6.84
C GLU A 113 -9.95 11.08 -7.54
N GLU A 114 -9.85 11.29 -8.86
CA GLU A 114 -8.64 11.02 -9.65
C GLU A 114 -7.43 11.84 -9.15
N SER A 115 -7.64 13.12 -8.90
CA SER A 115 -6.59 14.03 -8.40
C SER A 115 -6.09 13.59 -7.03
N MET A 116 -7.00 13.30 -6.10
CA MET A 116 -6.65 12.87 -4.74
C MET A 116 -6.00 11.49 -4.73
N ALA A 117 -6.45 10.57 -5.59
CA ALA A 117 -5.84 9.25 -5.75
C ALA A 117 -4.41 9.34 -6.29
N SER A 118 -4.18 10.22 -7.28
CA SER A 118 -2.84 10.43 -7.85
C SER A 118 -1.85 11.02 -6.84
N ILE A 119 -2.28 11.98 -6.02
CA ILE A 119 -1.44 12.54 -4.95
C ILE A 119 -1.10 11.46 -3.91
N ALA A 120 -2.09 10.69 -3.48
CA ALA A 120 -1.89 9.59 -2.55
C ALA A 120 -0.88 8.56 -3.08
N LEU A 121 -1.01 8.17 -4.34
CA LEU A 121 -0.12 7.22 -5.01
C LEU A 121 1.35 7.67 -4.95
N VAL A 122 1.62 8.94 -5.27
CA VAL A 122 2.98 9.49 -5.24
C VAL A 122 3.53 9.49 -3.82
N LEU A 123 2.73 9.90 -2.84
CA LEU A 123 3.14 9.91 -1.43
C LEU A 123 3.47 8.51 -0.92
N VAL A 124 2.66 7.49 -1.24
CA VAL A 124 2.96 6.10 -0.87
C VAL A 124 4.29 5.67 -1.49
N GLY A 125 4.54 5.98 -2.76
CA GLY A 125 5.81 5.68 -3.41
C GLY A 125 7.01 6.28 -2.69
N VAL A 126 6.95 7.57 -2.34
CA VAL A 126 8.01 8.26 -1.58
C VAL A 126 8.23 7.61 -0.21
N VAL A 127 7.16 7.30 0.51
CA VAL A 127 7.22 6.66 1.83
C VAL A 127 7.88 5.28 1.71
N VAL A 128 7.50 4.46 0.73
CA VAL A 128 8.08 3.13 0.53
C VAL A 128 9.58 3.22 0.26
N VAL A 129 10.01 4.11 -0.64
CA VAL A 129 11.45 4.29 -0.97
C VAL A 129 12.25 4.74 0.25
N ALA A 130 11.70 5.63 1.07
CA ALA A 130 12.40 6.15 2.24
C ALA A 130 12.42 5.17 3.42
N VAL A 131 11.29 4.50 3.68
CA VAL A 131 11.09 3.71 4.91
C VAL A 131 11.56 2.27 4.76
N VAL A 132 11.30 1.61 3.63
CA VAL A 132 11.59 0.17 3.48
C VAL A 132 13.09 -0.14 3.63
N PRO A 133 14.02 0.56 2.95
CA PRO A 133 15.44 0.28 3.12
C PRO A 133 15.94 0.51 4.56
N VAL A 134 15.46 1.58 5.21
CA VAL A 134 15.82 1.90 6.61
C VAL A 134 15.27 0.84 7.57
N PHE A 135 14.05 0.38 7.33
CA PHE A 135 13.45 -0.69 8.12
C PHE A 135 14.25 -1.99 8.00
N VAL A 136 14.63 -2.39 6.78
CA VAL A 136 15.47 -3.57 6.57
C VAL A 136 16.79 -3.42 7.32
N ALA A 137 17.47 -2.28 7.20
CA ALA A 137 18.77 -2.04 7.85
C ALA A 137 18.73 -2.11 9.40
N ILE A 138 17.57 -1.97 10.03
CA ILE A 138 17.42 -2.02 11.50
C ILE A 138 17.04 -3.42 11.98
N PHE A 139 16.24 -4.15 11.19
CA PHE A 139 15.59 -5.40 11.62
C PHE A 139 16.16 -6.66 10.96
N PHE A 140 16.99 -6.52 9.92
CA PHE A 140 17.70 -7.59 9.22
C PHE A 140 19.20 -7.30 9.19
#